data_AF-A0A258DSK8-F1
#
_entry.id   AF-A0A258DSK8-F1
#
_cell.length_a   1.000
_cell.length_b   1.000
_cell.length_c   1.000
_cell.angle_alpha   90.00
_cell.angle_beta   90.00
_cell.angle_gamma   90.00
#
_symmetry.space_group_name_H-M   'P 1'
#
loop_
_entity.id
_entity.type
_entity.pdbx_description
1 polymer ?
#
loop_
_entity_poly.entity_id
_entity_poly.type
_entity_poly.pdbx_seq_one_letter_code
_entity_poly.pdbx_strand_id
1 'polypeptide(L)' 'MKKHLLSACALLTAVGITPAAAQTPATPGALSGESVKIGVLTDMSGVYSDITGKGSLIAAQMAMDDCLKAECAGMKIELI' A
#
# COMPACT_ATOMS: atom_id res chain seq x y z
N MET A 1 -30.51 50.28 -8.60
CA MET A 1 -31.37 50.35 -7.39
C MET A 1 -30.87 49.25 -6.45
N LYS A 2 -30.05 49.54 -5.43
CA LYS A 2 -30.49 49.68 -4.01
C LYS A 2 -31.64 48.69 -3.73
N LYS A 3 -31.47 47.58 -3.02
CA LYS A 3 -31.33 47.49 -1.55
C LYS A 3 -30.97 46.03 -1.20
N HIS A 4 -29.93 45.80 -0.40
CA HIS A 4 -30.05 45.31 0.99
C HIS A 4 -31.11 44.23 1.20
N LEU A 5 -30.69 43.06 1.69
CA LEU A 5 -31.30 42.37 2.84
C LEU A 5 -30.44 41.16 3.22
N LEU A 6 -29.40 41.42 4.02
CA LEU A 6 -28.99 40.49 5.05
C LEU A 6 -30.16 40.32 6.03
N SER A 7 -30.59 39.09 6.30
CA SER A 7 -31.33 38.72 7.51
C SER A 7 -30.97 37.25 7.79
N ALA A 8 -29.91 37.01 8.57
CA ALA A 8 -29.94 36.91 10.02
C ALA A 8 -30.64 35.63 10.52
N CYS A 9 -29.81 34.72 11.02
CA CYS A 9 -30.01 33.92 12.23
C CYS A 9 -31.16 32.89 12.27
N ALA A 10 -30.82 31.62 12.08
CA ALA A 10 -31.33 30.51 12.89
C ALA A 10 -30.31 29.35 12.79
N LEU A 11 -29.40 29.24 13.76
CA LEU A 11 -29.51 28.29 14.89
C LEU A 11 -29.32 26.83 14.46
N LEU A 12 -28.16 26.31 14.85
CA LEU A 12 -27.87 24.94 15.28
C LEU A 12 -28.59 23.79 14.56
N THR A 13 -27.82 22.91 13.91
CA THR A 13 -27.56 21.54 14.37
C THR A 13 -26.81 20.75 13.29
N ALA A 14 -26.13 19.68 13.70
CA ALA A 14 -25.41 18.71 12.89
C ALA A 14 -23.98 19.11 12.47
N VAL A 15 -23.09 19.04 13.47
CA VAL A 15 -21.74 18.48 13.33
C VAL A 15 -21.86 17.15 12.59
N GLY A 16 -21.77 17.20 11.26
CA GLY A 16 -21.57 16.04 10.40
C GLY A 16 -20.09 15.86 10.19
N ILE A 17 -19.47 15.04 11.03
CA ILE A 17 -18.09 14.56 10.87
C ILE A 17 -18.05 13.84 9.51
N THR A 18 -17.57 14.55 8.50
CA THR A 18 -17.14 13.94 7.24
C THR A 18 -15.64 13.70 7.41
N PRO A 19 -15.17 12.45 7.61
CA PRO A 19 -13.76 12.16 7.40
C PRO A 19 -13.56 12.06 5.88
N ALA A 20 -13.73 13.19 5.17
CA ALA A 20 -13.43 13.32 3.74
C ALA A 20 -12.00 13.84 3.51
N ALA A 21 -11.20 13.99 4.57
CA ALA A 21 -9.83 14.49 4.52
C ALA A 21 -8.84 13.43 5.06
N ALA A 22 -8.71 12.30 4.37
CA ALA A 22 -7.55 11.40 4.54
C ALA A 22 -7.34 10.40 3.38
N GLN A 23 -8.07 10.50 2.28
CA GLN A 23 -7.71 9.76 1.08
C GLN A 23 -6.84 10.67 0.23
N THR A 24 -5.58 10.85 0.64
CA THR A 24 -4.55 11.21 -0.34
C THR A 24 -4.60 10.11 -1.39
N PRO A 25 -4.91 10.41 -2.67
CA PRO A 25 -4.70 9.43 -3.72
C PRO A 25 -3.25 8.98 -3.58
N ALA A 26 -3.04 7.67 -3.41
CA ALA A 26 -1.71 7.12 -3.52
C ALA A 26 -1.26 7.44 -4.95
N THR A 27 -0.50 8.53 -5.11
CA THR A 27 0.34 8.71 -6.29
C THR A 27 1.07 7.38 -6.42
N PRO A 28 1.01 6.68 -7.57
CA PRO A 28 1.87 5.54 -7.80
C PRO A 28 3.27 6.04 -7.47
N GLY A 29 3.81 5.62 -6.32
CA GLY A 29 5.14 6.01 -5.93
C GLY A 29 6.01 5.48 -7.05
N ALA A 30 6.55 6.37 -7.89
CA ALA A 30 7.63 5.99 -8.75
C ALA A 30 8.67 5.40 -7.79
N LEU A 31 8.85 4.08 -7.84
CA LEU A 31 9.89 3.37 -7.09
C LEU A 31 11.20 3.98 -7.61
N SER A 32 11.65 5.03 -6.91
CA SER A 32 12.60 5.98 -7.44
C SER A 32 13.99 5.37 -7.32
N GLY A 33 14.37 4.56 -8.32
CA GLY A 33 15.73 4.06 -8.51
C GLY A 33 16.28 3.11 -7.45
N GLU A 34 15.53 2.82 -6.38
CA GLU A 34 15.96 1.93 -5.31
C GLU A 34 15.38 0.52 -5.49
N SER A 35 16.16 -0.50 -5.15
CA SER A 35 15.73 -1.90 -5.23
C SER A 35 14.57 -2.17 -4.29
N VAL A 36 13.53 -2.85 -4.77
CA VAL A 36 12.44 -3.38 -3.95
C VAL A 36 12.97 -4.59 -3.20
N LYS A 37 12.92 -4.57 -1.87
CA LYS A 37 13.38 -5.70 -1.03
C LYS A 37 12.19 -6.46 -0.48
N ILE A 38 12.15 -7.77 -0.73
CA ILE A 38 11.12 -8.67 -0.25
C ILE A 38 11.74 -9.57 0.81
N GLY A 39 11.23 -9.48 2.05
CA GLY A 39 11.65 -10.35 3.15
C GLY A 39 10.71 -11.53 3.33
N VAL A 40 11.24 -12.74 3.47
CA VAL A 40 10.44 -13.94 3.78
C VAL A 40 10.70 -14.40 5.21
N LEU A 41 9.78 -14.02 6.11
CA LEU A 41 9.83 -14.39 7.52
C LEU A 41 9.16 -15.74 7.73
N THR A 42 9.98 -16.79 7.89
CA THR A 42 9.48 -18.14 8.12
C THR A 42 10.40 -18.94 9.05
N ASP A 43 9.88 -20.06 9.57
CA ASP A 43 10.62 -21.00 10.40
C ASP A 43 11.63 -21.81 9.57
N MET A 44 12.92 -21.64 9.84
CA MET A 44 14.01 -22.33 9.13
C MET A 44 14.48 -23.62 9.82
N SER A 45 14.16 -23.82 11.10
CA SER A 45 14.76 -24.91 11.89
C SER A 45 13.88 -25.49 12.99
N GLY A 46 12.76 -24.86 13.29
CA GLY A 46 11.76 -25.34 14.22
C GLY A 46 10.83 -26.38 13.61
N VAL A 47 9.76 -26.66 14.35
CA VAL A 47 8.80 -27.73 14.03
C VAL A 47 7.99 -27.48 12.77
N TYR A 48 7.98 -26.24 12.26
CA TYR A 48 7.24 -25.86 11.06
C TYR A 48 8.14 -25.72 9.83
N SER A 49 9.44 -25.96 9.96
CA SER A 49 10.40 -25.81 8.86
C SER A 49 10.10 -26.70 7.65
N ASP A 50 9.50 -27.88 7.86
CA ASP A 50 9.09 -28.77 6.77
C ASP A 50 7.92 -28.21 5.94
N ILE A 51 7.01 -27.44 6.58
CA ILE A 51 5.80 -26.91 5.90
C ILE A 51 5.99 -25.50 5.34
N THR A 52 6.73 -24.63 6.03
CA THR A 52 6.89 -23.22 5.62
C THR A 52 8.35 -22.82 5.41
N GLY A 53 9.33 -23.68 5.68
CA GLY A 53 10.74 -23.29 5.72
C GLY A 53 11.38 -23.03 4.35
N LYS A 54 12.41 -23.79 4.00
CA LYS A 54 13.21 -23.51 2.78
C LYS A 54 12.37 -23.51 1.51
N GLY A 55 11.29 -24.29 1.48
CA GLY A 55 10.34 -24.31 0.37
C GLY A 55 9.72 -22.93 0.09
N SER A 56 9.41 -22.14 1.13
CA SER A 56 8.83 -20.80 0.95
C SER A 56 9.82 -19.80 0.35
N LEU A 57 11.10 -19.90 0.68
CA LEU A 57 12.14 -19.05 0.10
C LEU A 57 12.28 -19.31 -1.40
N ILE A 58 12.31 -20.59 -1.79
CA ILE A 58 12.39 -21.00 -3.19
C ILE A 58 11.11 -20.58 -3.93
N ALA A 59 9.94 -20.77 -3.34
CA ALA A 59 8.66 -20.34 -3.92
C ALA A 59 8.60 -18.83 -4.13
N ALA A 60 9.06 -18.03 -3.17
CA ALA A 60 9.13 -16.59 -3.30
C ALA A 60 10.08 -16.17 -4.43
N GLN A 61 11.24 -16.82 -4.56
CA GLN A 61 12.17 -16.56 -5.66
C GLN A 61 11.53 -16.89 -7.03
N MET A 62 10.86 -18.03 -7.15
CA MET A 62 10.15 -18.38 -8.39
C MET A 62 9.05 -17.38 -8.75
N ALA A 63 8.28 -16.94 -7.75
CA ALA A 63 7.25 -15.92 -7.95
C ALA A 63 7.85 -14.57 -8.37
N MET A 64 9.00 -14.20 -7.82
CA MET A 64 9.74 -13.01 -8.24
C MET A 64 10.20 -13.13 -9.69
N ASP A 65 10.78 -14.27 -10.07
CA ASP A 65 11.24 -14.52 -11.44
C ASP A 65 10.10 -14.46 -12.45
N ASP A 66 8.94 -14.99 -12.10
CA ASP A 66 7.76 -14.94 -12.95
C ASP A 66 7.17 -13.53 -13.04
N CYS A 67 7.17 -12.77 -11.94
CA CYS A 67 6.75 -11.38 -12.00
C CYS A 67 7.68 -10.54 -12.88
N LEU A 68 9.00 -10.73 -12.78
CA LEU A 68 9.99 -10.00 -13.59
C LEU A 68 9.83 -10.24 -15.10
N LYS A 69 9.23 -11.37 -15.50
CA LYS A 69 8.88 -11.67 -16.90
C LYS A 69 7.55 -11.04 -17.35
N ALA A 70 6.74 -10.56 -16.41
CA ALA A 70 5.40 -10.04 -16.65
C ALA A 70 5.23 -8.63 -16.05
N GLU A 71 4.42 -8.51 -15.00
CA GLU A 71 3.99 -7.22 -14.42
C GLU A 71 5.14 -6.44 -13.78
N CYS A 72 6.19 -7.12 -13.33
CA CYS A 72 7.35 -6.51 -12.69
C CYS A 72 8.51 -6.23 -13.66
N ALA A 73 8.31 -6.30 -14.97
CA ALA A 73 9.37 -6.09 -15.95
C ALA A 73 10.09 -4.74 -15.74
N GLY A 74 11.42 -4.77 -15.65
CA GLY A 74 12.26 -3.58 -15.43
C GLY A 74 12.40 -3.14 -13.97
N MET A 75 11.75 -3.82 -13.02
CA MET A 75 11.98 -3.59 -11.59
C MET A 75 13.25 -4.30 -11.11
N LYS A 76 13.96 -3.68 -10.16
CA LYS A 76 15.04 -4.33 -9.43
C LYS A 76 14.48 -4.86 -8.11
N ILE A 77 14.35 -6.18 -7.98
CA ILE A 77 13.79 -6.82 -6.79
C ILE A 77 14.86 -7.72 -6.15
N GLU A 78 15.01 -7.66 -4.82
CA GLU A 78 15.96 -8.43 -4.02
C GLU A 78 15.20 -9.23 -2.94
N LEU A 79 15.49 -10.52 -2.83
CA LEU A 79 14.96 -11.39 -1.76
C LEU A 79 15.93 -11.39 -0.57
N ILE A 80 15.41 -11.12 0.64
CA ILE A 80 16.18 -11.07 1.89
C ILE A 80 15.59 -11.95 3.00
#